data_AF-A0A4Q7YLB2-F1
#
_entry.id   AF-A0A4Q7YLB2-F1
#
_cell.length_a   1.000
_cell.length_b   1.000
_cell.length_c   1.000
_cell.angle_alpha   90.00
_cell.angle_beta   90.00
_cell.angle_gamma   90.00
#
_symmetry.space_group_name_H-M   'P 1'
#
loop_
_entity.id
_entity.type
_entity.pdbx_description
1 polymer ?
#
loop_
_entity_poly.entity_id
_entity_poly.type
_entity_poly.pdbx_seq_one_letter_code
_entity_poly.pdbx_strand_id
1 'polypeptide(L)'
;MSTVEAFAERGTAWLIRNLQKRVPYNPENPYLAGALAPVNVESTVTDLKVTGKIPKELNGLLARIGPNPLNVANPGAYHWFLGDGMVHGLHLRDGKAQWYRNRWVGVDGVNKALGRPKAPGPRRGAIEVVNTNIIGHAGRLWALVEAGALPVEMDGELNTVKHGLFDSAVRTAFSAHPHRDPQSGCLHAVCYDPLYQNRVQHVVIDAAGQVVRRVNVPVSHGPMIHDCAITQSQVVILDLPVTFSVKSMLQGSGLPYAWNPKHQARVGLLPKQGGAEEVRWFSVDPCYVFHPCNAYDLPDGSAILDVVVHERMFDRSLHGPESQKVTFERWKLDNATRRVQRTVLSEMGQEFPRFDERLTGQPYRYAYSAGIDIDNQLPQPLIRHDLHTGKIDFHHYGPSHATGEVVFVPRSADSAEDDGWLLSYVYDLARARSQVVIVNAGDLGGEPQAVIELGVRVPMGFHGNWIAD
;
A
#
# COMPACT_ATOMS: atom_id res chain seq x y z
N MET A 1 17.89 15.91 11.16
CA MET A 1 18.11 16.27 9.76
C MET A 1 19.07 17.45 9.74
N SER A 2 20.17 17.32 9.01
CA SER A 2 21.19 18.36 8.87
C SER A 2 20.73 19.45 7.91
N THR A 3 21.30 20.66 8.01
CA THR A 3 21.06 21.76 7.07
C THR A 3 21.40 21.38 5.62
N VAL A 4 22.39 20.50 5.44
CA VAL A 4 22.84 20.00 4.12
C VAL A 4 21.78 19.11 3.47
N GLU A 5 21.20 18.16 4.21
CA GLU A 5 20.11 17.32 3.70
C GLU A 5 18.91 18.17 3.27
N ALA A 6 18.57 19.21 4.05
CA ALA A 6 17.42 20.06 3.77
C ALA A 6 17.63 20.96 2.56
N PHE A 7 18.89 21.26 2.23
CA PHE A 7 19.26 21.93 1.00
C PHE A 7 19.20 20.97 -0.19
N ALA A 8 19.70 19.74 -0.03
CA ALA A 8 19.64 18.71 -1.06
C ALA A 8 18.21 18.35 -1.45
N GLU A 9 17.30 18.12 -0.48
CA GLU A 9 15.88 17.87 -0.73
C GLU A 9 15.23 18.98 -1.57
N ARG A 10 15.45 20.25 -1.17
CA ARG A 10 14.91 21.40 -1.89
C ARG A 10 15.50 21.55 -3.28
N GLY A 11 16.79 21.30 -3.45
CA GLY A 11 17.48 21.29 -4.74
C GLY A 11 16.91 20.22 -5.68
N THR A 12 16.74 18.99 -5.19
CA THR A 12 16.14 17.88 -5.94
C THR A 12 14.68 18.19 -6.32
N ALA A 13 13.87 18.68 -5.37
CA ALA A 13 12.48 19.07 -5.63
C ALA A 13 12.37 20.19 -6.67
N TRP A 14 13.30 21.16 -6.64
CA TRP A 14 13.36 22.21 -7.66
C TRP A 14 13.75 21.64 -9.02
N LEU A 15 14.74 20.76 -9.08
CA LEU A 15 15.20 20.15 -10.32
C LEU A 15 14.09 19.33 -11.00
N ILE A 16 13.44 18.42 -10.26
CA ILE A 16 12.34 17.58 -10.77
C ILE A 16 11.22 18.46 -11.34
N ARG A 17 10.77 19.47 -10.59
CA ARG A 17 9.71 20.39 -11.06
C ARG A 17 10.10 21.14 -12.34
N ASN A 18 11.36 21.53 -12.51
CA ASN A 18 11.79 22.22 -13.72
C ASN A 18 11.96 21.27 -14.92
N LEU A 19 12.35 20.01 -14.68
CA LEU A 19 12.41 19.00 -15.73
C LEU A 19 11.00 18.60 -16.19
N GLN A 20 10.03 18.47 -15.28
CA GLN A 20 8.63 18.21 -15.60
C GLN A 20 8.00 19.29 -16.50
N LYS A 21 8.40 20.55 -16.37
CA LYS A 21 7.94 21.64 -17.26
C LYS A 21 8.39 21.47 -18.72
N ARG A 22 9.39 20.64 -18.98
CA ARG A 22 9.87 20.33 -20.34
C ARG A 22 9.13 19.18 -20.99
N VAL A 23 8.34 18.42 -20.22
CA VAL A 23 7.50 17.35 -20.75
C VAL A 23 6.42 18.01 -21.63
N PRO A 24 6.26 17.57 -22.89
CA PRO A 24 5.21 18.10 -23.76
C PRO A 24 3.83 18.02 -23.10
N TYR A 25 2.99 19.01 -23.37
CA TYR A 25 1.61 18.94 -22.89
C TYR A 25 0.88 17.79 -23.59
N ASN A 26 0.24 16.94 -22.80
CA ASN A 26 -0.70 15.94 -23.29
C ASN A 26 -1.96 16.06 -22.41
N PRO A 27 -3.15 16.29 -22.99
CA PRO A 27 -4.39 16.35 -22.21
C PRO A 27 -4.84 14.97 -21.70
N GLU A 28 -4.33 13.89 -22.29
CA GLU A 28 -4.72 12.52 -21.94
C GLU A 28 -3.76 11.93 -20.91
N ASN A 29 -4.34 11.39 -19.84
CA ASN A 29 -3.64 10.52 -18.90
C ASN A 29 -4.64 9.50 -18.33
N PRO A 30 -4.39 8.18 -18.48
CA PRO A 30 -5.33 7.15 -18.02
C PRO A 30 -5.57 7.20 -16.50
N TYR A 31 -4.60 7.69 -15.72
CA TYR A 31 -4.70 7.84 -14.27
C TYR A 31 -5.48 9.09 -13.82
N LEU A 32 -6.08 9.83 -14.76
CA LEU A 32 -6.99 10.95 -14.49
C LEU A 32 -8.38 10.74 -15.11
N ALA A 33 -8.67 9.52 -15.59
CA ALA A 33 -9.90 9.19 -16.29
C ALA A 33 -10.64 8.00 -15.63
N GLY A 34 -11.92 7.83 -15.98
CA GLY A 34 -12.72 6.66 -15.59
C GLY A 34 -12.76 6.40 -14.08
N ALA A 35 -12.46 5.17 -13.68
CA ALA A 35 -12.43 4.76 -12.27
C ALA A 35 -11.30 5.41 -11.46
N LEU A 36 -10.27 5.95 -12.13
CA LEU A 36 -9.09 6.59 -11.53
C LEU A 36 -9.19 8.12 -11.46
N ALA A 37 -10.17 8.73 -12.15
CA ALA A 37 -10.34 10.18 -12.15
C ALA A 37 -10.44 10.75 -10.72
N PRO A 38 -9.91 11.94 -10.43
CA PRO A 38 -10.05 12.56 -9.11
C PRO A 38 -11.49 12.99 -8.83
N VAL A 39 -11.85 13.08 -7.55
CA VAL A 39 -13.02 13.85 -7.08
C VAL A 39 -12.58 15.22 -6.61
N ASN A 40 -13.47 16.21 -6.72
CA ASN A 40 -13.17 17.63 -6.46
C ASN A 40 -13.84 18.18 -5.19
N VAL A 41 -14.49 17.33 -4.39
CA VAL A 41 -15.19 17.72 -3.17
C VAL A 41 -14.86 16.80 -2.00
N GLU A 42 -14.68 17.39 -0.83
CA GLU A 42 -14.80 16.68 0.45
C GLU A 42 -16.27 16.59 0.84
N SER A 43 -16.69 15.41 1.25
CA SER A 43 -18.07 15.07 1.55
C SER A 43 -18.18 14.48 2.96
N THR A 44 -19.36 14.60 3.53
CA THR A 44 -19.78 13.89 4.74
C THR A 44 -21.20 13.44 4.52
N VAL A 45 -21.43 12.13 4.63
CA VAL A 45 -22.71 11.50 4.38
C VAL A 45 -23.06 10.66 5.59
N THR A 46 -24.14 10.99 6.29
CA THR A 46 -24.62 10.27 7.48
C THR A 46 -25.84 9.40 7.19
N ASP A 47 -26.61 9.76 6.16
CA ASP A 47 -27.84 9.05 5.79
C ASP A 47 -27.54 8.00 4.70
N LEU A 48 -26.72 7.01 5.06
CA LEU A 48 -26.28 5.95 4.16
C LEU A 48 -27.39 4.91 3.96
N LYS A 49 -27.67 4.57 2.70
CA LYS A 49 -28.64 3.52 2.37
C LYS A 49 -27.96 2.16 2.49
N VAL A 50 -28.61 1.23 3.17
CA VAL A 50 -28.10 -0.11 3.42
C VAL A 50 -29.10 -1.14 2.91
N THR A 51 -28.63 -2.03 2.05
CA THR A 51 -29.32 -3.27 1.68
C THR A 51 -28.67 -4.42 2.43
N GLY A 52 -29.46 -5.35 2.98
CA GLY A 52 -28.96 -6.43 3.84
C GLY A 52 -28.85 -6.02 5.31
N LYS A 53 -27.92 -6.64 6.06
CA LYS A 53 -27.68 -6.39 7.48
C LYS A 53 -26.18 -6.26 7.75
N ILE A 54 -25.76 -5.09 8.21
CA ILE A 54 -24.39 -4.89 8.69
C ILE A 54 -24.21 -5.73 9.97
N PRO A 55 -23.20 -6.61 10.05
CA PRO A 55 -22.88 -7.34 11.27
C PRO A 55 -22.65 -6.37 12.45
N LYS A 56 -23.16 -6.73 13.63
CA LYS A 56 -23.08 -5.85 14.81
C LYS A 56 -21.70 -5.81 15.43
N GLU A 57 -20.88 -6.81 15.12
CA GLU A 57 -19.51 -6.98 15.57
C GLU A 57 -18.54 -6.02 14.87
N LEU A 58 -18.91 -5.52 13.68
CA LEU A 58 -18.13 -4.50 12.96
C LEU A 58 -18.28 -3.13 13.62
N ASN A 59 -17.41 -2.85 14.59
CA ASN A 59 -17.30 -1.58 15.30
C ASN A 59 -15.93 -0.96 15.04
N GLY A 60 -15.89 0.06 14.19
CA GLY A 60 -14.65 0.66 13.73
C GLY A 60 -14.76 1.42 12.42
N LEU A 61 -13.60 1.83 11.92
CA LEU A 61 -13.41 2.60 10.70
C LEU A 61 -12.79 1.73 9.62
N LEU A 62 -13.51 1.53 8.51
CA LEU A 62 -12.91 1.12 7.25
C LEU A 62 -12.33 2.37 6.58
N ALA A 63 -11.01 2.49 6.50
CA ALA A 63 -10.34 3.61 5.84
C ALA A 63 -9.58 3.13 4.61
N ARG A 64 -9.62 3.89 3.51
CA ARG A 64 -8.80 3.69 2.31
C ARG A 64 -8.19 5.01 1.87
N ILE A 65 -6.97 4.99 1.37
CA ILE A 65 -6.29 6.17 0.83
C ILE A 65 -5.90 5.94 -0.64
N GLY A 66 -5.75 7.02 -1.39
CA GLY A 66 -5.22 6.97 -2.74
C GLY A 66 -4.91 8.36 -3.30
N PRO A 67 -4.39 8.41 -4.53
CA PRO A 67 -4.09 9.65 -5.21
C PRO A 67 -5.38 10.31 -5.72
N ASN A 68 -5.55 11.58 -5.38
CA ASN A 68 -6.67 12.41 -5.77
C ASN A 68 -6.19 13.86 -5.96
N PRO A 69 -5.43 14.13 -7.04
CA PRO A 69 -4.80 15.43 -7.25
C PRO A 69 -5.83 16.56 -7.30
N LEU A 70 -5.57 17.64 -6.58
CA LEU A 70 -6.39 18.87 -6.60
C LEU A 70 -6.24 19.62 -7.92
N ASN A 71 -5.03 19.62 -8.48
CA ASN A 71 -4.72 20.30 -9.72
C ASN A 71 -3.62 19.54 -10.48
N VAL A 72 -3.81 19.37 -11.78
CA VAL A 72 -2.81 18.78 -12.67
C VAL A 72 -2.51 19.77 -13.80
N ALA A 73 -1.38 20.47 -13.69
CA ALA A 73 -1.00 21.48 -14.67
C ALA A 73 -0.66 20.90 -16.06
N ASN A 74 -0.06 19.71 -16.09
CA ASN A 74 0.22 18.97 -17.32
C ASN A 74 -0.08 17.47 -17.10
N PRO A 75 -1.21 16.95 -17.63
CA PRO A 75 -1.53 15.52 -17.52
C PRO A 75 -0.45 14.61 -18.13
N GLY A 76 0.25 15.06 -19.17
CA GLY A 76 1.38 14.33 -19.78
C GLY A 76 2.59 14.14 -18.86
N ALA A 77 2.71 14.91 -17.77
CA ALA A 77 3.77 14.77 -16.77
C ALA A 77 3.28 14.12 -15.45
N TYR A 78 1.99 13.78 -15.36
CA TYR A 78 1.39 13.24 -14.17
C TYR A 78 1.74 11.75 -14.00
N HIS A 79 2.23 11.42 -12.81
CA HIS A 79 2.47 10.05 -12.40
C HIS A 79 1.44 9.67 -11.33
N TRP A 80 0.82 8.49 -11.44
CA TRP A 80 -0.27 8.05 -10.58
C TRP A 80 0.07 8.13 -9.09
N PHE A 81 1.27 7.69 -8.71
CA PHE A 81 1.75 7.70 -7.31
C PHE A 81 2.00 9.10 -6.73
N LEU A 82 1.92 10.17 -7.54
CA LEU A 82 2.23 11.54 -7.10
C LEU A 82 0.99 12.43 -6.93
N GLY A 83 -0.22 11.87 -7.08
CA GLY A 83 -1.44 12.62 -6.79
C GLY A 83 -1.58 12.94 -5.30
N ASP A 84 -2.15 14.10 -4.97
CA ASP A 84 -2.44 14.50 -3.58
C ASP A 84 -3.21 13.40 -2.86
N GLY A 85 -2.88 13.09 -1.61
CA GLY A 85 -3.56 12.02 -0.87
C GLY A 85 -4.98 12.41 -0.48
N MET A 86 -5.94 11.51 -0.69
CA MET A 86 -7.27 11.60 -0.10
C MET A 86 -7.61 10.31 0.63
N VAL A 87 -8.04 10.45 1.89
CA VAL A 87 -8.57 9.35 2.68
C VAL A 87 -10.09 9.33 2.54
N HIS A 88 -10.63 8.12 2.37
CA HIS A 88 -12.04 7.79 2.40
C HIS A 88 -12.28 6.88 3.61
N GLY A 89 -13.23 7.23 4.45
CA GLY A 89 -13.57 6.47 5.65
C GLY A 89 -15.06 6.16 5.72
N LEU A 90 -15.39 4.94 6.15
CA LEU A 90 -16.73 4.50 6.50
C LEU A 90 -16.70 3.96 7.94
N HIS A 91 -17.40 4.64 8.84
CA HIS A 91 -17.49 4.21 10.25
C HIS A 91 -18.73 3.35 10.45
N LEU A 92 -18.52 2.15 11.00
CA LEU A 92 -19.56 1.17 11.29
C LEU A 92 -19.62 0.96 12.80
N ARG A 93 -20.83 0.87 13.34
CA ARG A 93 -21.04 0.57 14.76
C ARG A 93 -22.42 0.01 15.02
N ASP A 94 -22.51 -1.01 15.86
CA ASP A 94 -23.77 -1.63 16.33
C ASP A 94 -24.73 -2.01 15.17
N GLY A 95 -24.17 -2.45 14.04
CA GLY A 95 -24.92 -2.82 12.84
C GLY A 95 -25.46 -1.64 12.02
N LYS A 96 -24.87 -0.45 12.18
CA LYS A 96 -25.20 0.77 11.43
C LYS A 96 -23.96 1.34 10.75
N ALA A 97 -24.15 1.91 9.56
CA ALA A 97 -23.17 2.78 8.94
C ALA A 97 -23.39 4.20 9.46
N GLN A 98 -22.49 4.68 10.33
CA GLN A 98 -22.67 5.96 11.00
C GLN A 98 -22.40 7.14 10.06
N TRP A 99 -21.32 7.06 9.31
CA TRP A 99 -20.95 8.08 8.33
C TRP A 99 -19.97 7.55 7.31
N TYR A 100 -19.99 8.18 6.14
CA TYR A 100 -18.92 8.18 5.17
C TYR A 100 -18.31 9.59 5.09
N ARG A 101 -16.97 9.67 4.99
CA ARG A 101 -16.24 10.93 4.82
C ARG A 101 -15.08 10.73 3.85
N ASN A 102 -14.74 11.79 3.13
CA ASN A 102 -13.45 11.91 2.46
C ASN A 102 -12.77 13.24 2.77
N ARG A 103 -11.46 13.19 3.01
CA ARG A 103 -10.63 14.36 3.34
C ARG A 103 -9.31 14.27 2.61
N TRP A 104 -8.84 15.39 2.06
CA TRP A 104 -7.46 15.46 1.59
C TRP A 104 -6.50 15.43 2.77
N VAL A 105 -5.38 14.73 2.60
CA VAL A 105 -4.26 14.77 3.54
C VAL A 105 -3.62 16.15 3.47
N GLY A 106 -3.58 16.83 4.62
CA GLY A 106 -3.17 18.23 4.77
C GLY A 106 -1.65 18.43 4.70
N VAL A 107 -1.06 18.11 3.55
CA VAL A 107 0.30 18.54 3.17
C VAL A 107 0.28 20.05 2.83
N ASP A 108 1.45 20.69 2.81
CA ASP A 108 1.54 22.16 2.69
C ASP A 108 0.91 22.70 1.40
N GLY A 109 1.16 22.04 0.26
CA GLY A 109 0.59 22.40 -1.03
C GLY A 109 -0.94 22.30 -1.06
N VAL A 110 -1.49 21.20 -0.54
CA VAL A 110 -2.93 20.95 -0.42
C VAL A 110 -3.60 22.00 0.48
N ASN A 111 -3.07 22.21 1.69
CA ASN A 111 -3.65 23.17 2.61
C ASN A 111 -3.62 24.59 2.03
N LYS A 112 -2.53 24.97 1.36
CA LYS A 112 -2.47 26.25 0.65
C LYS A 112 -3.54 26.37 -0.44
N ALA A 113 -3.72 25.33 -1.26
CA ALA A 113 -4.72 25.32 -2.34
C ALA A 113 -6.16 25.40 -1.80
N LEU A 114 -6.43 24.79 -0.63
CA LEU A 114 -7.73 24.80 0.03
C LEU A 114 -7.92 25.97 1.01
N GLY A 115 -6.97 26.90 1.12
CA GLY A 115 -7.05 28.04 2.04
C GLY A 115 -6.98 27.67 3.53
N ARG A 116 -6.39 26.51 3.86
CA ARG A 116 -6.24 25.98 5.22
C ARG A 116 -4.91 26.38 5.84
N PRO A 117 -4.83 26.51 7.18
CA PRO A 117 -3.55 26.73 7.84
C PRO A 117 -2.60 25.55 7.61
N LYS A 118 -1.29 25.82 7.67
CA LYS A 118 -0.28 24.76 7.61
C LYS A 118 -0.41 23.84 8.83
N ALA A 119 -0.46 22.53 8.60
CA ALA A 119 -0.49 21.55 9.68
C ALA A 119 0.82 21.58 10.50
N PRO A 120 0.79 21.39 11.82
CA PRO A 120 1.97 21.26 12.66
C PRO A 120 2.94 20.14 12.23
N GLY A 121 4.12 20.14 12.85
CA GLY A 121 5.12 19.07 12.71
C GLY A 121 6.17 19.30 11.62
N PRO A 122 7.25 18.50 11.62
CA PRO A 122 8.31 18.61 10.63
C PRO A 122 7.87 18.13 9.23
N ARG A 123 8.60 18.58 8.21
CA ARG A 123 8.53 18.05 6.84
C ARG A 123 9.84 17.36 6.48
N ARG A 124 9.78 16.49 5.48
CA ARG A 124 10.92 15.72 4.93
C ARG A 124 10.58 15.29 3.50
N GLY A 125 11.59 15.03 2.70
CA GLY A 125 11.45 14.50 1.36
C GLY A 125 11.35 15.60 0.29
N ALA A 126 11.77 15.26 -0.93
CA ALA A 126 11.68 16.17 -2.07
C ALA A 126 10.25 16.31 -2.62
N ILE A 127 9.37 15.37 -2.29
CA ILE A 127 7.97 15.30 -2.74
C ILE A 127 7.08 15.34 -1.51
N GLU A 128 6.15 16.29 -1.47
CA GLU A 128 5.22 16.51 -0.36
C GLU A 128 3.88 15.81 -0.61
N VAL A 129 3.91 14.51 -0.94
CA VAL A 129 2.72 13.70 -1.21
C VAL A 129 2.65 12.60 -0.17
N VAL A 130 1.48 12.41 0.45
CA VAL A 130 1.21 11.31 1.40
C VAL A 130 -0.11 10.66 1.00
N ASN A 131 -0.09 9.53 0.29
CA ASN A 131 -1.28 9.00 -0.39
C ASN A 131 -1.38 7.46 -0.43
N THR A 132 -0.44 6.73 0.14
CA THR A 132 -0.24 5.31 -0.18
C THR A 132 -0.99 4.38 0.75
N ASN A 133 -0.85 4.56 2.06
CA ASN A 133 -1.53 3.71 3.06
C ASN A 133 -2.09 4.53 4.24
N ILE A 134 -3.06 3.97 4.95
CA ILE A 134 -3.72 4.56 6.12
C ILE A 134 -3.88 3.47 7.18
N ILE A 135 -3.25 3.62 8.35
CA ILE A 135 -3.23 2.59 9.39
C ILE A 135 -3.63 3.12 10.76
N GLY A 136 -4.15 2.25 11.62
CA GLY A 136 -4.24 2.50 13.05
C GLY A 136 -2.99 2.00 13.77
N HIS A 137 -2.34 2.86 14.56
CA HIS A 137 -1.22 2.45 15.43
C HIS A 137 -1.08 3.39 16.62
N ALA A 138 -0.73 2.84 17.79
CA ALA A 138 -0.60 3.59 19.04
C ALA A 138 -1.84 4.46 19.37
N GLY A 139 -3.04 3.94 19.05
CA GLY A 139 -4.32 4.63 19.29
C GLY A 139 -4.60 5.82 18.35
N ARG A 140 -3.88 5.95 17.24
CA ARG A 140 -4.04 7.06 16.29
C ARG A 140 -4.07 6.57 14.84
N LEU A 141 -4.61 7.40 13.96
CA LEU A 141 -4.69 7.17 12.52
C LEU A 141 -3.50 7.83 11.81
N TRP A 142 -2.82 7.08 10.94
CA TRP A 142 -1.60 7.53 10.26
C TRP A 142 -1.69 7.31 8.75
N ALA A 143 -1.66 8.39 7.97
CA ALA A 143 -1.46 8.35 6.53
C ALA A 143 0.04 8.22 6.22
N LEU A 144 0.39 7.31 5.32
CA LEU A 144 1.74 6.89 5.00
C LEU A 144 2.03 6.99 3.50
N VAL A 145 3.31 7.10 3.20
CA VAL A 145 3.88 7.09 1.86
C VAL A 145 5.33 6.64 1.96
N GLU A 146 5.84 6.07 0.88
CA GLU A 146 7.25 5.71 0.76
C GLU A 146 8.12 6.90 0.28
N ALA A 147 9.39 6.62 -0.04
CA ALA A 147 10.30 7.56 -0.70
C ALA A 147 10.58 8.89 0.04
N GLY A 148 10.37 8.92 1.36
CA GLY A 148 11.05 9.88 2.23
C GLY A 148 10.21 10.95 2.91
N ALA A 149 8.94 11.14 2.54
CA ALA A 149 8.04 12.00 3.31
C ALA A 149 7.69 11.37 4.67
N LEU A 150 7.37 12.22 5.64
CA LEU A 150 6.96 11.74 6.97
C LEU A 150 5.48 11.37 6.96
N PRO A 151 5.07 10.39 7.79
CA PRO A 151 3.67 10.12 8.06
C PRO A 151 2.89 11.36 8.52
N VAL A 152 1.58 11.30 8.33
CA VAL A 152 0.63 12.34 8.75
C VAL A 152 -0.39 11.74 9.69
N GLU A 153 -0.47 12.27 10.91
CA GLU A 153 -1.51 11.92 11.88
C GLU A 153 -2.84 12.53 11.45
N MET A 154 -3.91 11.75 11.58
CA MET A 154 -5.28 12.16 11.29
C MET A 154 -6.18 11.86 12.50
N ASP A 155 -7.24 12.65 12.68
CA ASP A 155 -8.25 12.41 13.72
C ASP A 155 -9.35 11.43 13.24
N GLY A 156 -10.28 11.08 14.13
CA GLY A 156 -11.41 10.19 13.81
C GLY A 156 -12.40 10.77 12.79
N GLU A 157 -12.27 12.06 12.45
CA GLU A 157 -13.04 12.71 11.38
C GLU A 157 -12.25 12.83 10.07
N LEU A 158 -11.04 12.26 10.03
CA LEU A 158 -10.08 12.29 8.93
C LEU A 158 -9.47 13.68 8.69
N ASN A 159 -9.52 14.60 9.65
CA ASN A 159 -8.78 15.86 9.53
C ASN A 159 -7.30 15.62 9.85
N THR A 160 -6.42 16.33 9.16
CA THR A 160 -4.98 16.27 9.45
C THR A 160 -4.65 16.97 10.76
N VAL A 161 -3.96 16.26 11.65
CA VAL A 161 -3.53 16.74 12.98
C VAL A 161 -2.10 17.27 12.94
N LYS A 162 -1.14 16.45 12.53
CA LYS A 162 0.28 16.82 12.44
C LYS A 162 1.04 15.93 11.46
N HIS A 163 2.21 16.39 11.02
CA HIS A 163 3.19 15.52 10.37
C HIS A 163 4.20 15.01 11.41
N GLY A 164 4.69 13.79 11.25
CA GLY A 164 5.68 13.22 12.17
C GLY A 164 5.88 11.73 11.95
N LEU A 165 6.97 11.18 12.48
CA LEU A 165 7.18 9.73 12.47
C LEU A 165 6.54 9.13 13.74
N PHE A 166 5.22 9.00 13.71
CA PHE A 166 4.43 8.61 14.88
C PHE A 166 4.62 9.61 16.04
N ASP A 167 4.90 9.11 17.24
CA ASP A 167 5.23 9.92 18.41
C ASP A 167 6.74 10.13 18.61
N SER A 168 7.55 9.62 17.67
CA SER A 168 8.99 9.75 17.71
C SER A 168 9.49 11.13 17.26
N ALA A 169 10.53 11.62 17.93
CA ALA A 169 11.28 12.80 17.48
C ALA A 169 12.21 12.50 16.28
N VAL A 170 12.39 11.23 15.92
CA VAL A 170 13.23 10.79 14.82
C VAL A 170 12.65 11.26 13.48
N ARG A 171 13.53 11.70 12.57
CA ARG A 171 13.16 12.14 11.22
C ARG A 171 13.88 11.29 10.19
N THR A 172 13.29 10.14 9.85
CA THR A 172 13.79 9.25 8.79
C THR A 172 12.66 8.94 7.82
N ALA A 173 13.01 8.49 6.61
CA ALA A 173 12.03 7.96 5.67
C ALA A 173 11.27 6.79 6.32
N PHE A 174 9.99 6.66 6.01
CA PHE A 174 9.20 5.53 6.45
C PHE A 174 8.55 4.84 5.26
N SER A 175 8.21 3.55 5.39
CA SER A 175 7.49 2.82 4.36
C SER A 175 5.99 3.10 4.48
N ALA A 176 5.28 3.01 3.36
CA ALA A 176 3.83 2.90 3.35
C ALA A 176 3.33 1.53 3.85
N HIS A 177 4.22 0.54 3.94
CA HIS A 177 3.90 -0.84 4.27
C HIS A 177 4.64 -1.34 5.51
N PRO A 178 4.34 -0.79 6.70
CA PRO A 178 4.76 -1.42 7.94
C PRO A 178 3.92 -2.68 8.20
N HIS A 179 4.57 -3.75 8.65
CA HIS A 179 3.91 -4.97 9.09
C HIS A 179 3.91 -5.04 10.61
N ARG A 180 2.72 -5.22 11.20
CA ARG A 180 2.57 -5.36 12.65
C ARG A 180 2.88 -6.80 13.06
N ASP A 181 3.83 -6.95 13.96
CA ASP A 181 4.10 -8.23 14.61
C ASP A 181 2.99 -8.53 15.64
N PRO A 182 2.20 -9.61 15.49
CA PRO A 182 1.11 -9.92 16.40
C PRO A 182 1.61 -10.25 17.82
N GLN A 183 2.86 -10.71 17.98
CA GLN A 183 3.43 -11.07 19.28
C GLN A 183 3.88 -9.83 20.07
N SER A 184 4.57 -8.89 19.42
CA SER A 184 5.16 -7.73 20.09
C SER A 184 4.33 -6.45 19.96
N GLY A 185 3.40 -6.41 19.00
CA GLY A 185 2.66 -5.20 18.62
C GLY A 185 3.52 -4.15 17.92
N CYS A 186 4.79 -4.44 17.64
CA CYS A 186 5.68 -3.52 16.93
C CYS A 186 5.40 -3.51 15.43
N LEU A 187 5.56 -2.36 14.80
CA LEU A 187 5.60 -2.23 13.35
C LEU A 187 7.02 -2.42 12.85
N HIS A 188 7.19 -3.26 11.83
CA HIS A 188 8.44 -3.45 11.10
C HIS A 188 8.30 -2.90 9.69
N ALA A 189 9.22 -2.04 9.27
CA ALA A 189 9.24 -1.46 7.94
C ALA A 189 10.64 -1.49 7.33
N VAL A 190 10.74 -1.73 6.03
CA VAL A 190 11.96 -1.48 5.25
C VAL A 190 11.76 -0.21 4.45
N CYS A 191 12.59 0.80 4.70
CA CYS A 191 12.40 2.16 4.21
C CYS A 191 13.54 2.50 3.26
N TYR A 192 13.22 2.94 2.05
CA TYR A 192 14.21 3.51 1.13
C TYR A 192 14.08 5.04 1.09
N ASP A 193 15.14 5.69 0.62
CA ASP A 193 15.17 7.14 0.43
C ASP A 193 15.94 7.45 -0.86
N PRO A 194 15.36 8.18 -1.83
CA PRO A 194 16.03 8.52 -3.08
C PRO A 194 17.33 9.31 -2.90
N LEU A 195 17.53 9.97 -1.75
CA LEU A 195 18.80 10.64 -1.41
C LEU A 195 19.91 9.69 -0.99
N TYR A 196 19.58 8.45 -0.62
CA TYR A 196 20.51 7.46 -0.09
C TYR A 196 20.49 6.18 -0.94
N GLN A 197 21.19 6.20 -2.07
CA GLN A 197 21.17 5.11 -3.06
C GLN A 197 22.03 3.89 -2.69
N ASN A 198 22.74 3.93 -1.57
CA ASN A 198 23.63 2.85 -1.11
C ASN A 198 23.11 2.11 0.13
N ARG A 199 21.90 2.43 0.60
CA ARG A 199 21.30 1.78 1.77
C ARG A 199 19.77 1.83 1.75
N VAL A 200 19.16 0.84 2.36
CA VAL A 200 17.79 0.90 2.89
C VAL A 200 17.84 0.78 4.41
N GLN A 201 16.75 1.09 5.09
CA GLN A 201 16.71 1.09 6.55
C GLN A 201 15.57 0.21 7.06
N HIS A 202 15.90 -0.80 7.87
CA HIS A 202 14.89 -1.47 8.70
C HIS A 202 14.58 -0.57 9.89
N VAL A 203 13.34 -0.15 10.03
CA VAL A 203 12.83 0.71 11.12
C VAL A 203 11.80 -0.06 11.92
N VAL A 204 11.89 0.00 13.25
CA VAL A 204 10.89 -0.58 14.17
C VAL A 204 10.22 0.51 14.98
N ILE A 205 8.89 0.55 14.94
CA ILE A 205 8.05 1.39 15.81
C ILE A 205 7.40 0.47 16.85
N ASP A 206 7.56 0.77 18.14
CA ASP A 206 6.89 0.01 19.19
C ASP A 206 5.38 0.30 19.26
N ALA A 207 4.66 -0.45 20.10
CA ALA A 207 3.22 -0.28 20.29
C ALA A 207 2.81 1.10 20.84
N ALA A 208 3.76 1.86 21.41
CA ALA A 208 3.55 3.22 21.91
C ALA A 208 3.86 4.31 20.87
N GLY A 209 4.24 3.93 19.64
CA GLY A 209 4.52 4.87 18.56
C GLY A 209 5.94 5.41 18.54
N GLN A 210 6.88 4.78 19.25
CA GLN A 210 8.28 5.22 19.32
C GLN A 210 9.18 4.40 18.40
N VAL A 211 10.11 5.10 17.72
CA VAL A 211 11.18 4.43 16.98
C VAL A 211 12.15 3.80 17.97
N VAL A 212 12.16 2.48 18.07
CA VAL A 212 13.01 1.73 19.01
C VAL A 212 14.23 1.10 18.34
N ARG A 213 14.21 0.91 17.02
CA ARG A 213 15.34 0.33 16.27
C ARG A 213 15.44 0.88 14.86
N ARG A 214 16.68 1.06 14.40
CA ARG A 214 17.03 1.38 13.01
C ARG A 214 18.30 0.65 12.60
N VAL A 215 18.25 -0.06 11.48
CA VAL A 215 19.41 -0.78 10.91
C VAL A 215 19.58 -0.35 9.46
N ASN A 216 20.75 0.18 9.11
CA ASN A 216 21.07 0.53 7.73
C ASN A 216 21.60 -0.71 7.01
N VAL A 217 20.85 -1.22 6.04
CA VAL A 217 21.23 -2.38 5.23
C VAL A 217 21.87 -1.90 3.93
N PRO A 218 23.13 -2.26 3.63
CA PRO A 218 23.80 -1.86 2.39
C PRO A 218 23.13 -2.47 1.16
N VAL A 219 22.85 -1.61 0.17
CA VAL A 219 22.34 -1.99 -1.15
C VAL A 219 23.09 -1.20 -2.24
N SER A 220 22.79 -1.50 -3.50
CA SER A 220 23.39 -0.79 -4.65
C SER A 220 22.31 -0.16 -5.53
N HIS A 221 22.65 0.91 -6.24
CA HIS A 221 21.79 1.57 -7.24
C HIS A 221 20.49 2.23 -6.73
N GLY A 222 20.21 2.20 -5.43
CA GLY A 222 19.01 2.80 -4.85
C GLY A 222 17.72 2.08 -5.26
N PRO A 223 17.49 0.84 -4.81
CA PRO A 223 16.30 0.07 -5.12
C PRO A 223 15.04 0.74 -4.53
N MET A 224 13.93 0.64 -5.26
CA MET A 224 12.60 0.88 -4.72
C MET A 224 12.17 -0.39 -3.98
N ILE A 225 12.14 -0.32 -2.65
CA ILE A 225 11.56 -1.37 -1.81
C ILE A 225 10.18 -0.87 -1.38
N HIS A 226 9.17 -1.17 -2.21
CA HIS A 226 7.78 -0.75 -2.00
C HIS A 226 7.21 -1.31 -0.69
N ASP A 227 7.41 -2.61 -0.50
CA ASP A 227 6.95 -3.36 0.68
C ASP A 227 8.07 -4.29 1.20
N CYS A 228 7.88 -4.78 2.42
CA CYS A 228 8.64 -5.85 3.03
C CYS A 228 7.68 -6.96 3.50
N ALA A 229 8.20 -8.02 4.09
CA ALA A 229 7.38 -8.92 4.88
C ALA A 229 8.10 -9.20 6.20
N ILE A 230 7.40 -9.79 7.16
CA ILE A 230 8.01 -10.33 8.36
C ILE A 230 7.62 -11.79 8.53
N THR A 231 8.52 -12.59 9.06
CA THR A 231 8.21 -13.88 9.67
C THR A 231 8.12 -13.70 11.19
N GLN A 232 7.95 -14.78 11.95
CA GLN A 232 8.05 -14.70 13.41
C GLN A 232 9.42 -14.14 13.85
N SER A 233 10.51 -14.55 13.19
CA SER A 233 11.88 -14.20 13.60
C SER A 233 12.64 -13.23 12.68
N GLN A 234 12.21 -13.06 11.43
CA GLN A 234 12.93 -12.33 10.39
C GLN A 234 12.12 -11.15 9.80
N VAL A 235 12.85 -10.23 9.17
CA VAL A 235 12.35 -9.23 8.23
C VAL A 235 12.85 -9.62 6.84
N VAL A 236 11.94 -9.63 5.88
CA VAL A 236 12.19 -9.95 4.47
C VAL A 236 12.45 -8.66 3.69
N ILE A 237 13.58 -8.56 3.02
CA ILE A 237 14.02 -7.37 2.24
C ILE A 237 14.01 -7.71 0.75
N LEU A 238 13.20 -7.00 -0.04
CA LEU A 238 13.05 -7.19 -1.48
C LEU A 238 13.99 -6.26 -2.27
N ASP A 239 15.26 -6.64 -2.45
CA ASP A 239 16.26 -5.88 -3.23
C ASP A 239 16.15 -6.24 -4.72
N LEU A 240 15.21 -5.57 -5.41
CA LEU A 240 14.75 -5.91 -6.75
C LEU A 240 15.15 -4.87 -7.83
N PRO A 241 15.09 -5.20 -9.13
CA PRO A 241 15.68 -4.40 -10.21
C PRO A 241 15.02 -3.07 -10.57
N VAL A 242 14.03 -2.57 -9.83
CA VAL A 242 13.55 -1.18 -10.02
C VAL A 242 14.40 -0.28 -9.15
N THR A 243 15.24 0.53 -9.77
CA THR A 243 16.22 1.36 -9.06
C THR A 243 16.15 2.82 -9.49
N PHE A 244 16.75 3.71 -8.70
CA PHE A 244 16.84 5.12 -9.04
C PHE A 244 17.51 5.32 -10.41
N SER A 245 16.90 6.16 -11.25
CA SER A 245 17.29 6.38 -12.63
C SER A 245 17.45 7.88 -12.92
N VAL A 246 18.71 8.32 -13.02
CA VAL A 246 19.05 9.68 -13.47
C VAL A 246 18.49 9.94 -14.87
N LYS A 247 18.47 8.92 -15.75
CA LYS A 247 17.90 9.04 -17.09
C LYS A 247 16.40 9.37 -17.03
N SER A 248 15.63 8.64 -16.23
CA SER A 248 14.19 8.87 -16.07
C SER A 248 13.91 10.25 -15.45
N MET A 249 14.74 10.67 -14.49
CA MET A 249 14.68 12.03 -13.93
C MET A 249 14.89 13.09 -15.01
N LEU A 250 15.94 12.96 -15.84
CA LEU A 250 16.25 13.90 -16.93
C LEU A 250 15.17 13.96 -18.01
N GLN A 251 14.43 12.85 -18.20
CA GLN A 251 13.24 12.80 -19.06
C GLN A 251 12.00 13.48 -18.45
N GLY A 252 12.11 13.99 -17.22
CA GLY A 252 11.01 14.69 -16.54
C GLY A 252 10.08 13.77 -15.76
N SER A 253 10.46 12.51 -15.48
CA SER A 253 9.66 11.66 -14.59
C SER A 253 9.61 12.27 -13.18
N GLY A 254 8.41 12.40 -12.64
CA GLY A 254 8.22 12.80 -11.24
C GLY A 254 8.63 11.71 -10.24
N LEU A 255 8.60 10.44 -10.68
CA LEU A 255 9.05 9.28 -9.92
C LEU A 255 10.25 8.67 -10.67
N PRO A 256 11.50 9.10 -10.38
CA PRO A 256 12.67 8.77 -11.18
C PRO A 256 13.22 7.36 -10.88
N TYR A 257 12.37 6.35 -11.04
CA TYR A 257 12.72 4.94 -10.92
C TYR A 257 12.50 4.23 -12.26
N ALA A 258 13.34 3.25 -12.55
CA ALA A 258 13.20 2.45 -13.76
C ALA A 258 13.78 1.04 -13.57
N TRP A 259 13.35 0.12 -14.43
CA TRP A 259 13.96 -1.19 -14.53
C TRP A 259 15.46 -1.09 -14.86
N ASN A 260 16.29 -1.73 -14.04
CA ASN A 260 17.74 -1.75 -14.14
C ASN A 260 18.24 -3.18 -14.35
N PRO A 261 18.53 -3.59 -15.60
CA PRO A 261 18.99 -4.95 -15.89
C PRO A 261 20.38 -5.26 -15.33
N LYS A 262 21.11 -4.26 -14.81
CA LYS A 262 22.43 -4.44 -14.18
C LYS A 262 22.33 -4.66 -12.67
N HIS A 263 21.15 -4.45 -12.07
CA HIS A 263 20.95 -4.66 -10.65
C HIS A 263 20.70 -6.16 -10.37
N GLN A 264 21.43 -6.72 -9.42
CA GLN A 264 21.27 -8.12 -9.03
C GLN A 264 20.04 -8.29 -8.14
N ALA A 265 18.99 -8.94 -8.66
CA ALA A 265 17.82 -9.27 -7.87
C ALA A 265 18.15 -10.27 -6.75
N ARG A 266 17.77 -9.95 -5.52
CA ARG A 266 17.97 -10.80 -4.34
C ARG A 266 16.97 -10.48 -3.24
N VAL A 267 16.71 -11.47 -2.40
CA VAL A 267 15.86 -11.31 -1.21
C VAL A 267 16.71 -11.51 0.05
N GLY A 268 16.56 -10.65 1.03
CA GLY A 268 17.28 -10.71 2.31
C GLY A 268 16.41 -11.22 3.44
N LEU A 269 16.94 -12.09 4.30
CA LEU A 269 16.38 -12.39 5.63
C LEU A 269 17.26 -11.74 6.69
N LEU A 270 16.71 -10.74 7.37
CA LEU A 270 17.33 -10.03 8.48
C LEU A 270 16.68 -10.50 9.79
N PRO A 271 17.41 -11.06 10.77
CA PRO A 271 16.83 -11.30 12.09
C PRO A 271 16.25 -10.02 12.66
N LYS A 272 15.03 -10.04 13.22
CA LYS A 272 14.32 -8.83 13.69
C LYS A 272 15.15 -7.98 14.67
N GLN A 273 16.02 -8.62 15.45
CA GLN A 273 16.91 -7.98 16.43
C GLN A 273 18.37 -7.86 15.95
N GLY A 274 18.69 -8.38 14.77
CA GLY A 274 20.05 -8.48 14.24
C GLY A 274 20.55 -7.24 13.51
N GLY A 275 21.85 -7.19 13.27
CA GLY A 275 22.55 -6.16 12.49
C GLY A 275 22.55 -6.40 10.98
N ALA A 276 23.05 -5.44 10.22
CA ALA A 276 23.06 -5.50 8.75
C ALA A 276 24.00 -6.59 8.20
N GLU A 277 25.04 -6.93 8.96
CA GLU A 277 25.98 -8.02 8.72
C GLU A 277 25.34 -9.41 8.84
N GLU A 278 24.20 -9.51 9.53
CA GLU A 278 23.47 -10.76 9.72
C GLU A 278 22.45 -11.04 8.60
N VAL A 279 22.33 -10.13 7.63
CA VAL A 279 21.41 -10.30 6.51
C VAL A 279 21.85 -11.48 5.66
N ARG A 280 20.96 -12.46 5.58
CA ARG A 280 21.11 -13.62 4.70
C ARG A 280 20.48 -13.30 3.35
N TRP A 281 21.31 -13.09 2.33
CA TRP A 281 20.88 -12.88 0.94
C TRP A 281 20.65 -14.18 0.16
N PHE A 282 19.59 -14.19 -0.65
CA PHE A 282 19.17 -15.27 -1.54
C PHE A 282 19.01 -14.71 -2.96
N SER A 283 19.66 -15.30 -3.96
CA SER A 283 19.49 -14.84 -5.35
C SER A 283 18.11 -15.25 -5.89
N VAL A 284 17.47 -14.38 -6.66
CA VAL A 284 16.20 -14.65 -7.35
C VAL A 284 16.31 -14.22 -8.81
N ASP A 285 15.60 -14.90 -9.70
CA ASP A 285 15.52 -14.45 -11.09
C ASP A 285 14.81 -13.07 -11.15
N PRO A 286 15.29 -12.12 -11.96
CA PRO A 286 14.76 -10.76 -12.03
C PRO A 286 13.24 -10.72 -12.24
N CYS A 287 12.56 -10.03 -11.34
CA CYS A 287 11.14 -9.70 -11.36
C CYS A 287 10.92 -8.48 -10.45
N TYR A 288 9.69 -7.99 -10.36
CA TYR A 288 9.31 -6.95 -9.41
C TYR A 288 8.12 -7.37 -8.56
N VAL A 289 8.11 -6.92 -7.31
CA VAL A 289 7.06 -7.21 -6.34
C VAL A 289 6.64 -5.89 -5.72
N PHE A 290 5.37 -5.52 -5.88
CA PHE A 290 4.79 -4.46 -5.08
C PHE A 290 4.39 -5.02 -3.72
N HIS A 291 3.56 -6.06 -3.68
CA HIS A 291 2.96 -6.54 -2.45
C HIS A 291 3.24 -8.04 -2.20
N PRO A 292 3.96 -8.37 -1.12
CA PRO A 292 3.89 -9.70 -0.53
C PRO A 292 2.53 -9.90 0.13
N CYS A 293 2.04 -11.14 0.13
CA CYS A 293 0.87 -11.55 0.89
C CYS A 293 1.26 -11.77 2.36
N ASN A 294 2.00 -12.84 2.67
CA ASN A 294 2.50 -13.12 4.01
C ASN A 294 3.80 -13.94 3.94
N ALA A 295 4.51 -14.07 5.05
CA ALA A 295 5.73 -14.87 5.14
C ALA A 295 5.79 -15.65 6.47
N TYR A 296 6.49 -16.77 6.50
CA TYR A 296 6.72 -17.53 7.74
C TYR A 296 8.01 -18.32 7.73
N ASP A 297 8.53 -18.60 8.94
CA ASP A 297 9.77 -19.35 9.13
C ASP A 297 9.56 -20.86 8.88
N LEU A 298 10.62 -21.52 8.40
CA LEU A 298 10.70 -22.98 8.34
C LEU A 298 11.74 -23.52 9.35
N PRO A 299 11.59 -24.76 9.85
CA PRO A 299 12.49 -25.32 10.87
C PRO A 299 13.98 -25.41 10.46
N ASP A 300 14.28 -25.46 9.16
CA ASP A 300 15.64 -25.52 8.60
C ASP A 300 16.33 -24.14 8.45
N GLY A 301 15.66 -23.08 8.93
CA GLY A 301 16.10 -21.70 8.82
C GLY A 301 15.83 -21.07 7.44
N SER A 302 15.14 -21.77 6.55
CA SER A 302 14.51 -21.19 5.35
C SER A 302 13.27 -20.38 5.74
N ALA A 303 12.67 -19.70 4.76
CA ALA A 303 11.38 -19.02 4.94
C ALA A 303 10.50 -19.22 3.71
N ILE A 304 9.18 -19.16 3.91
CA ILE A 304 8.19 -19.03 2.84
C ILE A 304 7.78 -17.56 2.76
N LEU A 305 7.61 -17.08 1.53
CA LEU A 305 7.03 -15.79 1.19
C LEU A 305 6.02 -16.04 0.08
N ASP A 306 4.75 -15.72 0.31
CA ASP A 306 3.74 -15.71 -0.73
C ASP A 306 3.58 -14.27 -1.25
N VAL A 307 3.54 -14.09 -2.57
CA VAL A 307 3.85 -12.80 -3.19
C VAL A 307 3.17 -12.67 -4.54
N VAL A 308 2.72 -11.44 -4.89
CA VAL A 308 2.32 -11.11 -6.25
C VAL A 308 3.54 -10.63 -7.05
N VAL A 309 3.80 -11.30 -8.18
CA VAL A 309 4.99 -11.07 -9.00
C VAL A 309 4.60 -10.41 -10.32
N HIS A 310 5.30 -9.33 -10.63
CA HIS A 310 5.32 -8.68 -11.94
C HIS A 310 6.59 -9.08 -12.68
N GLU A 311 6.47 -9.48 -13.94
CA GLU A 311 7.63 -9.85 -14.75
C GLU A 311 8.63 -8.68 -14.86
N ARG A 312 8.12 -7.48 -15.15
CA ARG A 312 8.87 -6.22 -15.23
C ARG A 312 8.00 -5.07 -14.78
N MET A 313 8.63 -3.96 -14.39
CA MET A 313 7.96 -2.75 -13.95
C MET A 313 8.81 -1.51 -14.24
N PHE A 314 8.18 -0.40 -14.63
CA PHE A 314 8.85 0.88 -14.98
C PHE A 314 9.97 0.71 -16.02
N ASP A 315 9.73 -0.11 -17.04
CA ASP A 315 10.67 -0.38 -18.14
C ASP A 315 10.46 0.58 -19.33
N ARG A 316 9.22 1.04 -19.54
CA ARG A 316 8.76 1.89 -20.66
C ARG A 316 7.93 3.10 -20.22
N SER A 317 7.05 2.94 -19.23
CA SER A 317 6.11 3.94 -18.72
C SER A 317 6.80 4.92 -17.79
N LEU A 318 6.38 6.18 -17.89
CA LEU A 318 6.77 7.26 -17.00
C LEU A 318 5.59 7.76 -16.14
N HIS A 319 4.43 7.11 -16.23
CA HIS A 319 3.17 7.59 -15.62
C HIS A 319 2.64 6.68 -14.52
N GLY A 320 3.08 5.44 -14.46
CA GLY A 320 2.63 4.48 -13.46
C GLY A 320 3.02 3.05 -13.80
N PRO A 321 2.55 2.09 -13.00
CA PRO A 321 2.81 0.67 -13.21
C PRO A 321 2.43 0.21 -14.62
N GLU A 322 3.23 -0.70 -15.15
CA GLU A 322 2.99 -1.37 -16.42
C GLU A 322 3.44 -2.82 -16.26
N SER A 323 2.51 -3.75 -16.30
CA SER A 323 2.85 -5.16 -16.26
C SER A 323 2.10 -5.86 -17.36
N GLN A 324 2.77 -6.81 -18.02
CA GLN A 324 2.14 -7.66 -19.04
C GLN A 324 1.74 -9.02 -18.45
N LYS A 325 2.42 -9.44 -17.38
CA LYS A 325 2.17 -10.70 -16.70
C LYS A 325 2.29 -10.49 -15.19
N VAL A 326 1.22 -10.89 -14.50
CA VAL A 326 1.12 -10.85 -13.04
C VAL A 326 0.71 -12.23 -12.55
N THR A 327 1.50 -12.79 -11.63
CA THR A 327 1.29 -14.12 -11.06
C THR A 327 1.24 -14.03 -9.54
N PHE A 328 0.51 -14.94 -8.91
CA PHE A 328 0.63 -15.16 -7.47
C PHE A 328 1.53 -16.37 -7.24
N GLU A 329 2.62 -16.18 -6.50
CA GLU A 329 3.69 -17.15 -6.34
C GLU A 329 4.01 -17.43 -4.88
N ARG A 330 4.46 -18.65 -4.61
CA ARG A 330 5.12 -19.05 -3.38
C ARG A 330 6.63 -19.10 -3.60
N TRP A 331 7.35 -18.34 -2.80
CA TRP A 331 8.81 -18.28 -2.79
C TRP A 331 9.35 -18.97 -1.55
N LYS A 332 10.18 -20.00 -1.73
CA LYS A 332 10.99 -20.58 -0.65
C LYS A 332 12.39 -19.98 -0.69
N LEU A 333 12.75 -19.23 0.34
CA LEU A 333 14.10 -18.72 0.56
C LEU A 333 14.94 -19.85 1.15
N ASP A 334 15.52 -20.67 0.27
CA ASP A 334 16.12 -21.96 0.64
C ASP A 334 17.52 -21.78 1.26
N ASN A 335 17.64 -22.11 2.55
CA ASN A 335 18.85 -21.84 3.32
C ASN A 335 20.06 -22.66 2.85
N ALA A 336 19.85 -23.85 2.29
CA ALA A 336 20.92 -24.71 1.80
C ALA A 336 21.53 -24.19 0.49
N THR A 337 20.68 -23.75 -0.44
CA THR A 337 21.11 -23.32 -1.78
C THR A 337 21.41 -21.82 -1.88
N ARG A 338 20.93 -21.02 -0.93
CA ARG A 338 21.00 -19.54 -0.97
C ARG A 338 20.31 -18.95 -2.20
N ARG A 339 19.24 -19.62 -2.65
CA ARG A 339 18.40 -19.21 -3.79
C ARG A 339 16.94 -19.15 -3.38
N VAL A 340 16.19 -18.30 -4.08
CA VAL A 340 14.73 -18.31 -4.02
C VAL A 340 14.21 -19.36 -5.00
N GLN A 341 13.50 -20.36 -4.47
CA GLN A 341 12.74 -21.30 -5.29
C GLN A 341 11.33 -20.74 -5.48
N ARG A 342 10.91 -20.57 -6.73
CA ARG A 342 9.64 -19.95 -7.09
C ARG A 342 8.65 -21.01 -7.53
N THR A 343 7.41 -20.93 -7.07
CA THR A 343 6.29 -21.78 -7.51
C THR A 343 5.10 -20.90 -7.81
N VAL A 344 4.61 -20.95 -9.05
CA VAL A 344 3.39 -20.22 -9.44
C VAL A 344 2.18 -20.94 -8.84
N LEU A 345 1.46 -20.26 -7.95
CA LEU A 345 0.21 -20.74 -7.36
C LEU A 345 -0.98 -20.39 -8.26
N SER A 346 -0.92 -19.25 -8.94
CA SER A 346 -1.96 -18.81 -9.88
C SER A 346 -1.40 -17.91 -10.98
N GLU A 347 -1.83 -18.17 -12.21
CA GLU A 347 -1.56 -17.36 -13.41
C GLU A 347 -2.61 -16.26 -13.63
N MET A 348 -3.64 -16.18 -12.78
CA MET A 348 -4.65 -15.13 -12.90
C MET A 348 -4.07 -13.79 -12.43
N GLY A 349 -4.31 -12.76 -13.24
CA GLY A 349 -4.00 -11.37 -12.89
C GLY A 349 -4.72 -10.99 -11.60
N GLN A 350 -3.94 -10.66 -10.58
CA GLN A 350 -4.44 -10.19 -9.29
C GLN A 350 -3.44 -9.26 -8.62
N GLU A 351 -3.90 -8.45 -7.67
CA GLU A 351 -3.07 -7.61 -6.82
C GLU A 351 -3.79 -7.33 -5.49
N PHE A 352 -3.17 -6.53 -4.62
CA PHE A 352 -3.61 -6.22 -3.28
C PHE A 352 -3.87 -7.48 -2.45
N PRO A 353 -2.86 -8.36 -2.29
CA PRO A 353 -2.99 -9.57 -1.50
C PRO A 353 -3.19 -9.22 -0.03
N ARG A 354 -4.10 -9.94 0.60
CA ARG A 354 -4.50 -9.79 2.00
C ARG A 354 -4.72 -11.16 2.60
N PHE A 355 -4.72 -11.21 3.92
CA PHE A 355 -4.88 -12.43 4.70
C PHE A 355 -5.38 -12.03 6.08
N ASP A 356 -5.61 -13.01 6.96
CA ASP A 356 -5.89 -12.73 8.36
C ASP A 356 -4.63 -12.22 9.08
N GLU A 357 -4.55 -10.91 9.33
CA GLU A 357 -3.39 -10.26 9.96
C GLU A 357 -3.10 -10.73 11.39
N ARG A 358 -3.99 -11.50 12.03
CA ARG A 358 -3.65 -12.22 13.27
C ARG A 358 -2.51 -13.22 13.05
N LEU A 359 -2.32 -13.68 11.81
CA LEU A 359 -1.32 -14.64 11.37
C LEU A 359 -0.13 -13.99 10.65
N THR A 360 0.08 -12.68 10.77
CA THR A 360 1.26 -12.02 10.18
C THR A 360 2.53 -12.67 10.72
N GLY A 361 3.38 -13.15 9.80
CA GLY A 361 4.62 -13.83 10.15
C GLY A 361 4.48 -15.31 10.50
N GLN A 362 3.27 -15.88 10.41
CA GLN A 362 2.94 -17.24 10.81
C GLN A 362 2.38 -18.06 9.63
N PRO A 363 2.41 -19.41 9.71
CA PRO A 363 1.72 -20.25 8.75
C PRO A 363 0.23 -19.90 8.68
N TYR A 364 -0.31 -19.87 7.48
CA TYR A 364 -1.68 -19.45 7.18
C TYR A 364 -2.19 -20.21 5.95
N ARG A 365 -3.51 -20.21 5.74
CA ARG A 365 -4.20 -20.99 4.71
C ARG A 365 -4.89 -20.12 3.66
N TYR A 366 -5.47 -18.98 4.03
CA TYR A 366 -6.32 -18.20 3.15
C TYR A 366 -5.65 -16.89 2.73
N ALA A 367 -5.54 -16.70 1.42
CA ALA A 367 -5.13 -15.44 0.82
C ALA A 367 -6.28 -14.83 0.01
N TYR A 368 -6.50 -13.53 0.16
CA TYR A 368 -7.51 -12.77 -0.55
C TYR A 368 -6.83 -11.76 -1.47
N SER A 369 -7.40 -11.46 -2.63
CA SER A 369 -6.84 -10.46 -3.54
C SER A 369 -7.94 -9.87 -4.43
N ALA A 370 -7.64 -8.73 -5.05
CA ALA A 370 -8.46 -8.18 -6.12
C ALA A 370 -7.98 -8.73 -7.46
N GLY A 371 -8.89 -9.28 -8.26
CA GLY A 371 -8.58 -9.62 -9.65
C GLY A 371 -8.26 -8.35 -10.44
N ILE A 372 -7.22 -8.41 -11.26
CA ILE A 372 -6.89 -7.34 -12.21
C ILE A 372 -6.95 -7.91 -13.62
N ASP A 373 -7.63 -7.18 -14.50
CA ASP A 373 -7.58 -7.47 -15.94
C ASP A 373 -6.76 -6.38 -16.62
N ILE A 374 -5.55 -6.76 -17.01
CA ILE A 374 -4.56 -5.90 -17.67
C ILE A 374 -5.00 -5.56 -19.10
N ASP A 375 -5.81 -6.42 -19.73
CA ASP A 375 -6.11 -6.35 -21.16
C ASP A 375 -7.52 -5.80 -21.46
N ASN A 376 -8.52 -6.07 -20.61
CA ASN A 376 -9.93 -5.85 -21.00
C ASN A 376 -10.76 -4.97 -20.05
N GLN A 377 -10.20 -4.39 -18.99
CA GLN A 377 -10.94 -3.58 -18.01
C GLN A 377 -12.24 -4.27 -17.52
N LEU A 378 -12.22 -5.61 -17.45
CA LEU A 378 -13.33 -6.46 -17.02
C LEU A 378 -13.55 -6.34 -15.50
N PRO A 379 -14.74 -6.73 -15.00
CA PRO A 379 -15.05 -6.67 -13.58
C PRO A 379 -13.98 -7.35 -12.75
N GLN A 380 -13.57 -6.68 -11.67
CA GLN A 380 -12.50 -7.12 -10.79
C GLN A 380 -13.13 -7.93 -9.64
N PRO A 381 -13.11 -9.28 -9.69
CA PRO A 381 -13.66 -10.08 -8.61
C PRO A 381 -12.77 -9.99 -7.37
N LEU A 382 -13.36 -10.26 -6.22
CA LEU A 382 -12.60 -10.67 -5.05
C LEU A 382 -12.24 -12.15 -5.22
N ILE A 383 -10.96 -12.47 -5.06
CA ILE A 383 -10.40 -13.81 -5.19
C ILE A 383 -10.01 -14.31 -3.80
N ARG A 384 -10.30 -15.58 -3.49
CA ARG A 384 -9.77 -16.29 -2.33
C ARG A 384 -9.02 -17.53 -2.78
N HIS A 385 -7.78 -17.68 -2.33
CA HIS A 385 -6.98 -18.90 -2.45
C HIS A 385 -7.02 -19.66 -1.14
N ASP A 386 -7.31 -20.96 -1.21
CA ASP A 386 -7.00 -21.92 -0.15
C ASP A 386 -5.64 -22.57 -0.47
N LEU A 387 -4.60 -22.09 0.20
CA LEU A 387 -3.20 -22.46 -0.04
C LEU A 387 -2.88 -23.91 0.34
N HIS A 388 -3.77 -24.60 1.06
CA HIS A 388 -3.60 -26.01 1.40
C HIS A 388 -4.20 -26.93 0.34
N THR A 389 -5.35 -26.57 -0.22
CA THR A 389 -6.06 -27.41 -1.21
C THR A 389 -5.81 -27.00 -2.65
N GLY A 390 -5.30 -25.78 -2.88
CA GLY A 390 -5.18 -25.16 -4.20
C GLY A 390 -6.50 -24.67 -4.77
N LYS A 391 -7.59 -24.73 -4.00
CA LYS A 391 -8.91 -24.25 -4.44
C LYS A 391 -8.91 -22.73 -4.52
N ILE A 392 -9.56 -22.20 -5.55
CA ILE A 392 -9.78 -20.77 -5.74
C ILE A 392 -11.28 -20.50 -5.78
N ASP A 393 -11.74 -19.57 -4.96
CA ASP A 393 -13.12 -19.10 -4.88
C ASP A 393 -13.20 -17.62 -5.28
N PHE A 394 -14.37 -17.19 -5.75
CA PHE A 394 -14.58 -15.82 -6.25
C PHE A 394 -15.85 -15.23 -5.66
N HIS A 395 -15.81 -13.92 -5.41
CA HIS A 395 -17.01 -13.10 -5.27
C HIS A 395 -17.06 -12.09 -6.42
N HIS A 396 -18.14 -12.14 -7.20
CA HIS A 396 -18.35 -11.24 -8.32
C HIS A 396 -19.31 -10.11 -7.91
N TYR A 397 -18.82 -8.87 -7.90
CA TYR A 397 -19.64 -7.70 -7.59
C TYR A 397 -20.65 -7.34 -8.69
N GLY A 398 -20.51 -7.92 -9.89
CA GLY A 398 -21.33 -7.66 -11.07
C GLY A 398 -20.51 -7.13 -12.25
N PRO A 399 -21.11 -7.05 -13.45
CA PRO A 399 -20.37 -6.86 -14.71
C PRO A 399 -19.77 -5.46 -14.91
N SER A 400 -20.25 -4.45 -14.18
CA SER A 400 -19.79 -3.06 -14.28
C SER A 400 -19.12 -2.55 -13.01
N HIS A 401 -18.62 -3.46 -12.17
CA HIS A 401 -18.05 -3.13 -10.88
C HIS A 401 -16.53 -3.34 -10.87
N ALA A 402 -15.81 -2.33 -10.39
CA ALA A 402 -14.39 -2.42 -10.08
C ALA A 402 -14.17 -2.30 -8.56
N THR A 403 -13.21 -3.05 -8.04
CA THR A 403 -12.80 -3.01 -6.63
C THR A 403 -11.29 -2.83 -6.56
N GLY A 404 -10.78 -2.32 -5.44
CA GLY A 404 -9.35 -2.37 -5.14
C GLY A 404 -9.09 -3.37 -4.01
N GLU A 405 -8.12 -3.01 -3.16
CA GLU A 405 -7.83 -3.77 -1.94
C GLU A 405 -9.08 -4.06 -1.10
N VAL A 406 -9.16 -5.32 -0.66
CA VAL A 406 -10.18 -5.85 0.24
C VAL A 406 -9.65 -5.88 1.67
N VAL A 407 -10.49 -5.68 2.68
CA VAL A 407 -10.05 -5.76 4.07
C VAL A 407 -10.74 -6.94 4.76
N PHE A 408 -9.94 -7.88 5.27
CA PHE A 408 -10.45 -8.96 6.13
C PHE A 408 -10.62 -8.45 7.57
N VAL A 409 -11.76 -8.77 8.18
CA VAL A 409 -12.05 -8.48 9.59
C VAL A 409 -12.53 -9.76 10.25
N PRO A 410 -11.82 -10.30 11.26
CA PRO A 410 -12.23 -11.53 11.92
C PRO A 410 -13.52 -11.32 12.73
N ARG A 411 -14.34 -12.35 12.86
CA ARG A 411 -15.57 -12.31 13.66
C ARG A 411 -15.30 -11.98 15.12
N SER A 412 -14.22 -12.56 15.65
CA SER A 412 -13.73 -12.32 17.00
C SER A 412 -12.23 -12.61 17.06
N ALA A 413 -11.56 -12.26 18.16
CA ALA A 413 -10.14 -12.54 18.31
C ALA A 413 -9.79 -14.04 18.16
N ASP A 414 -10.71 -14.93 18.53
CA ASP A 414 -10.51 -16.39 18.57
C ASP A 414 -11.23 -17.15 17.44
N SER A 415 -11.82 -16.43 16.47
CA SER A 415 -12.50 -17.07 15.34
C SER A 415 -11.52 -17.81 14.43
N ALA A 416 -12.01 -18.80 13.68
CA ALA A 416 -11.23 -19.46 12.64
C ALA A 416 -10.68 -18.45 11.60
N GLU A 417 -9.66 -18.84 10.86
CA GLU A 417 -8.93 -17.97 9.91
C GLU A 417 -9.83 -17.34 8.85
N ASP A 418 -10.81 -18.09 8.32
CA ASP A 418 -11.80 -17.60 7.35
C ASP A 418 -13.14 -17.19 7.99
N ASP A 419 -13.25 -17.19 9.32
CA ASP A 419 -14.47 -16.77 10.01
C ASP A 419 -14.43 -15.27 10.32
N GLY A 420 -15.06 -14.51 9.44
CA GLY A 420 -15.12 -13.06 9.49
C GLY A 420 -15.78 -12.47 8.25
N TRP A 421 -15.33 -11.29 7.87
CA TRP A 421 -15.88 -10.51 6.78
C TRP A 421 -14.80 -9.97 5.86
N LEU A 422 -15.15 -9.83 4.59
CA LEU A 422 -14.35 -9.15 3.58
C LEU A 422 -15.09 -7.87 3.18
N LEU A 423 -14.46 -6.72 3.43
CA LEU A 423 -15.01 -5.40 3.18
C LEU A 423 -14.31 -4.77 1.97
N SER A 424 -15.09 -4.35 0.97
CA SER A 424 -14.55 -3.77 -0.26
C SER A 424 -15.26 -2.48 -0.64
N TYR A 425 -14.48 -1.46 -0.99
CA TYR A 425 -14.99 -0.29 -1.72
C TYR A 425 -15.12 -0.64 -3.20
N VAL A 426 -16.35 -0.64 -3.69
CA VAL A 426 -16.69 -1.03 -5.06
C VAL A 426 -17.22 0.18 -5.82
N TYR A 427 -16.66 0.43 -7.00
CA TYR A 427 -17.11 1.46 -7.92
C TYR A 427 -17.99 0.86 -9.02
N ASP A 428 -19.21 1.36 -9.15
CA ASP A 428 -20.12 1.06 -10.26
C ASP A 428 -19.80 2.01 -11.42
N LEU A 429 -19.14 1.48 -12.46
CA LEU A 429 -18.77 2.25 -13.66
C LEU A 429 -19.99 2.72 -14.44
N ALA A 430 -21.11 2.00 -14.40
CA ALA A 430 -22.31 2.34 -15.16
C ALA A 430 -23.09 3.50 -14.52
N ARG A 431 -23.08 3.59 -13.17
CA ARG A 431 -23.80 4.64 -12.43
C ARG A 431 -22.90 5.76 -11.91
N ALA A 432 -21.58 5.63 -12.05
CA ALA A 432 -20.58 6.54 -11.49
C ALA A 432 -20.77 6.78 -9.98
N ARG A 433 -21.08 5.72 -9.24
CA ARG A 433 -21.28 5.74 -7.78
C ARG A 433 -20.49 4.63 -7.12
N SER A 434 -20.19 4.81 -5.83
CA SER A 434 -19.49 3.81 -5.04
C SER A 434 -20.34 3.29 -3.89
N GLN A 435 -20.03 2.06 -3.51
CA GLN A 435 -20.63 1.34 -2.40
C GLN A 435 -19.56 0.63 -1.60
N VAL A 436 -19.86 0.28 -0.34
CA VAL A 436 -19.09 -0.71 0.40
C VAL A 436 -19.88 -2.00 0.45
N VAL A 437 -19.23 -3.10 0.07
CA VAL A 437 -19.81 -4.44 0.07
C VAL A 437 -19.17 -5.25 1.20
N ILE A 438 -20.00 -5.90 2.01
CA ILE A 438 -19.59 -6.76 3.12
C ILE A 438 -19.94 -8.20 2.75
N VAL A 439 -18.92 -9.02 2.55
CA VAL A 439 -19.05 -10.44 2.17
C VAL A 439 -18.67 -11.32 3.37
N ASN A 440 -19.37 -12.44 3.56
CA ASN A 440 -18.98 -13.45 4.54
C ASN A 440 -17.73 -14.18 4.03
N ALA A 441 -16.62 -14.12 4.77
CA ALA A 441 -15.35 -14.71 4.34
C ALA A 441 -15.40 -16.24 4.19
N GLY A 442 -16.34 -16.92 4.87
CA GLY A 442 -16.57 -18.36 4.75
C GLY A 442 -17.38 -18.76 3.49
N ASP A 443 -18.12 -17.83 2.88
CA ASP A 443 -19.00 -18.08 1.72
C ASP A 443 -18.92 -16.95 0.70
N LEU A 444 -17.87 -16.96 -0.14
CA LEU A 444 -17.65 -15.95 -1.18
C LEU A 444 -18.68 -16.03 -2.32
N GLY A 445 -19.23 -17.21 -2.59
CA GLY A 445 -20.22 -17.42 -3.65
C GLY A 445 -21.63 -16.98 -3.26
N GLY A 446 -21.88 -16.76 -1.97
CA GLY A 446 -23.15 -16.30 -1.45
C GLY A 446 -23.42 -14.81 -1.70
N GLU A 447 -24.66 -14.41 -1.39
CA GLU A 447 -25.08 -13.01 -1.43
C GLU A 447 -24.30 -12.17 -0.39
N PRO A 448 -23.96 -10.91 -0.70
CA PRO A 448 -23.38 -10.00 0.28
C PRO A 448 -24.26 -9.88 1.53
N GLN A 449 -23.64 -9.85 2.71
CA GLN A 449 -24.38 -9.64 3.95
C GLN A 449 -24.92 -8.21 4.03
N ALA A 450 -24.17 -7.23 3.53
CA ALA A 450 -24.64 -5.87 3.37
C ALA A 450 -23.99 -5.17 2.17
N VAL A 451 -24.75 -4.26 1.56
CA VAL A 451 -24.28 -3.29 0.57
C VAL A 451 -24.68 -1.90 1.06
N ILE A 452 -23.69 -1.02 1.21
CA ILE A 452 -23.83 0.33 1.76
C ILE A 452 -23.59 1.32 0.62
N GLU A 453 -24.63 1.99 0.15
CA GLU A 453 -24.51 3.03 -0.88
C GLU A 453 -23.93 4.31 -0.28
N LEU A 454 -22.80 4.78 -0.81
CA LEU A 454 -22.12 5.97 -0.28
C LEU A 454 -22.70 7.29 -0.80
N GLY A 455 -23.53 7.23 -1.86
CA GLY A 455 -24.11 8.40 -2.51
C GLY A 455 -23.10 9.28 -3.27
N VAL A 456 -21.82 8.92 -3.23
CA VAL A 456 -20.71 9.63 -3.88
C VAL A 456 -19.85 8.66 -4.68
N ARG A 457 -18.95 9.22 -5.49
CA ARG A 457 -17.88 8.47 -6.13
C ARG A 457 -16.66 8.40 -5.22
N VAL A 458 -16.05 7.22 -5.16
CA VAL A 458 -14.77 6.96 -4.51
C VAL A 458 -13.82 6.44 -5.60
N PRO A 459 -12.80 7.23 -6.03
CA PRO A 459 -11.83 6.79 -7.02
C PRO A 459 -11.12 5.50 -6.59
N MET A 460 -10.65 4.73 -7.57
CA MET A 460 -9.71 3.64 -7.32
C MET A 460 -8.47 4.20 -6.63
N GLY A 461 -8.22 3.71 -5.41
CA GLY A 461 -7.13 4.14 -4.56
C GLY A 461 -6.05 3.08 -4.44
N PHE A 462 -5.25 3.19 -3.38
CA PHE A 462 -4.26 2.21 -3.00
C PHE A 462 -4.78 1.44 -1.79
N HIS A 463 -4.17 1.62 -0.61
CA HIS A 463 -4.38 0.74 0.52
C HIS A 463 -5.49 1.22 1.47
N GLY A 464 -6.15 0.26 2.10
CA GLY A 464 -7.11 0.45 3.15
C GLY A 464 -6.99 -0.60 4.24
N ASN A 465 -7.46 -0.24 5.43
CA ASN A 465 -7.40 -1.06 6.62
C ASN A 465 -8.65 -0.88 7.46
N TRP A 466 -8.88 -1.85 8.34
CA TRP A 466 -9.89 -1.78 9.39
C TRP A 466 -9.24 -1.29 10.68
N ILE A 467 -9.74 -0.20 11.23
CA ILE A 467 -9.30 0.37 12.51
C ILE A 467 -10.44 0.20 13.49
N ALA A 468 -10.33 -0.79 14.39
CA ALA A 468 -11.35 -1.04 15.41
C ALA A 468 -11.49 0.13 16.40
N ASP A 469 -12.71 0.32 16.93
CA ASP A 469 -13.07 1.34 17.93
C ASP A 469 -12.36 1.18 19.29
#